data_AF-G7GSJ6-F1
#
_entry.id   AF-G7GSJ6-F1
#
_cell.length_a   1.000
_cell.length_b   1.000
_cell.length_c   1.000
_cell.angle_alpha   90.00
_cell.angle_beta   90.00
_cell.angle_gamma   90.00
#
_symmetry.space_group_name_H-M   'P 1'
#
loop_
_entity.id
_entity.type
_entity.pdbx_description
1 polymer ?
#
loop_
_entity_poly.entity_id
_entity_poly.type
_entity_poly.pdbx_seq_one_letter_code
_entity_poly.pdbx_strand_id
1 'polypeptide(L)'
;MASAVGLVATTAPADAVTRTVQVRISYQINDYETIGSDEICTPTTRRVENLDDEHYFHRTSRARCGGEIRVEVKYTLDQENGTVFLTAGRVNFYEGDTDSTNDLDGTARIRKLTIPAGRAVDTTVNVSNTAENEPRDRARVSITVDNR
;
A
#
# COMPACT_ATOMS: atom_id res chain seq x y z
N MET A 1 -2.68 -55.88 -39.13
CA MET A 1 -3.45 -54.98 -38.26
C MET A 1 -2.48 -53.91 -37.77
N ALA A 2 -2.67 -52.65 -38.17
CA ALA A 2 -1.75 -51.56 -37.83
C ALA A 2 -2.23 -50.88 -36.55
N SER A 3 -1.41 -50.91 -35.50
CA SER A 3 -1.67 -50.19 -34.25
C SER A 3 -1.23 -48.74 -34.40
N ALA A 4 -2.19 -47.81 -34.31
CA ALA A 4 -1.92 -46.39 -34.19
C ALA A 4 -1.48 -46.08 -32.75
N VAL A 5 -0.24 -45.63 -32.58
CA VAL A 5 0.27 -45.10 -31.31
C VAL A 5 -0.19 -43.65 -31.21
N GLY A 6 -1.17 -43.38 -30.36
CA GLY A 6 -1.63 -42.02 -30.07
C GLY A 6 -0.57 -41.27 -29.25
N LEU A 7 -0.02 -40.20 -29.82
CA LEU A 7 0.83 -39.25 -29.10
C LEU A 7 -0.06 -38.48 -28.11
N VAL A 8 0.12 -38.70 -26.81
CA VAL A 8 -0.45 -37.86 -25.76
C VAL A 8 0.39 -36.59 -25.71
N ALA A 9 -0.16 -35.48 -26.19
CA ALA A 9 0.47 -34.16 -26.03
C ALA A 9 0.34 -33.75 -24.55
N THR A 10 1.42 -33.86 -23.79
CA THR A 10 1.50 -33.27 -22.46
C THR A 10 1.65 -31.76 -22.63
N THR A 11 0.60 -30.99 -22.33
CA THR A 11 0.72 -29.53 -22.20
C THR A 11 1.68 -29.26 -21.04
N ALA A 12 2.80 -28.60 -21.32
CA ALA A 12 3.66 -28.07 -20.28
C ALA A 12 2.81 -27.16 -19.37
N PRO A 13 3.04 -27.17 -18.03
CA PRO A 13 2.41 -26.18 -17.17
C PRO A 13 2.74 -24.79 -17.73
N ALA A 14 1.74 -23.91 -17.80
CA ALA A 14 1.98 -22.52 -18.12
C ALA A 14 3.00 -21.98 -17.12
N ASP A 15 4.10 -21.40 -17.61
CA ASP A 15 5.06 -20.73 -16.72
C ASP A 15 4.31 -19.70 -15.89
N ALA A 16 4.48 -19.74 -14.56
CA ALA A 16 3.86 -18.79 -13.65
C ALA A 16 4.26 -17.35 -14.06
N VAL A 17 3.27 -16.47 -14.23
CA VAL A 17 3.54 -15.12 -14.74
C VAL A 17 4.05 -14.27 -13.60
N THR A 18 5.36 -14.02 -13.53
CA THR A 18 5.92 -13.08 -12.56
C THR A 18 5.77 -11.62 -13.03
N ARG A 19 5.39 -10.72 -12.11
CA ARG A 19 5.23 -9.28 -12.33
C ARG A 19 6.11 -8.48 -11.38
N THR A 20 6.81 -7.48 -11.89
CA THR A 20 7.55 -6.54 -11.04
C THR A 20 6.64 -5.38 -10.69
N VAL A 21 6.29 -5.27 -9.41
CA VAL A 21 5.39 -4.24 -8.91
C VAL A 21 6.18 -3.20 -8.12
N GLN A 22 5.99 -1.94 -8.46
CA GLN A 22 6.52 -0.84 -7.70
C GLN A 22 5.40 -0.12 -6.94
N VAL A 23 5.55 -0.01 -5.63
CA VAL A 23 4.66 0.79 -4.77
C VAL A 23 5.39 2.06 -4.33
N ARG A 24 4.79 3.22 -4.58
CA ARG A 24 5.26 4.50 -4.07
C ARG A 24 4.19 5.10 -3.16
N ILE A 25 4.57 5.50 -1.96
CA ILE A 25 3.67 6.13 -0.99
C ILE A 25 4.25 7.48 -0.63
N SER A 26 3.52 8.54 -0.96
CA SER A 26 3.84 9.91 -0.59
C SER A 26 2.90 10.37 0.51
N TYR A 27 3.48 10.92 1.57
CA TYR A 27 2.78 11.42 2.73
C TYR A 27 2.80 12.95 2.71
N GLN A 28 1.75 13.56 3.21
CA GLN A 28 1.71 14.95 3.63
C GLN A 28 1.05 14.96 5.00
N ILE A 29 1.87 15.10 6.04
CA ILE A 29 1.47 15.06 7.44
C ILE A 29 1.51 16.49 7.96
N ASN A 30 0.44 16.90 8.63
CA ASN A 30 0.35 18.16 9.36
C ASN A 30 0.24 17.81 10.83
N ASP A 31 1.19 18.31 11.60
CA ASP A 31 1.24 18.28 13.06
C ASP A 31 0.84 19.65 13.59
N TYR A 32 -0.25 19.73 14.32
CA TYR A 32 -0.82 20.98 14.79
C TYR A 32 -0.20 21.41 16.11
N GLU A 33 0.44 22.57 16.06
CA GLU A 33 1.05 23.17 17.23
C GLU A 33 0.12 24.22 17.84
N THR A 34 -0.19 24.09 19.13
CA THR A 34 -0.95 25.12 19.86
C THR A 34 -0.16 26.42 19.98
N ILE A 35 1.18 26.33 20.00
CA ILE A 35 2.09 27.48 20.04
C ILE A 35 3.09 27.36 18.90
N GLY A 36 3.07 28.31 17.97
CA GLY A 36 3.99 28.32 16.84
C GLY A 36 3.27 28.03 15.53
N SER A 37 4.00 27.47 14.57
CA SER A 37 3.45 27.04 13.28
C SER A 37 3.40 25.52 13.25
N ASP A 38 2.35 24.97 12.66
CA ASP A 38 2.20 23.55 12.39
C ASP A 38 3.47 22.96 11.71
N GLU A 39 3.91 21.78 12.15
CA GLU A 39 5.00 21.06 11.50
C GLU A 39 4.45 20.25 10.32
N ILE A 40 5.01 20.47 9.12
CA ILE A 40 4.56 19.80 7.90
C ILE A 40 5.67 18.91 7.36
N CYS A 41 5.42 17.61 7.32
CA CYS A 41 6.35 16.61 6.79
C CYS A 41 5.81 15.95 5.54
N THR A 42 6.64 15.89 4.48
CA THR A 42 6.26 15.26 3.20
C THR A 42 7.17 14.10 2.78
N PRO A 43 7.37 13.06 3.63
CA PRO A 43 8.21 11.94 3.26
C PRO A 43 7.59 11.13 2.12
N THR A 44 8.43 10.39 1.41
CA THR A 44 8.00 9.44 0.38
C THR A 44 8.76 8.14 0.53
N THR A 45 8.06 7.01 0.45
CA THR A 45 8.65 5.68 0.43
C THR A 45 8.42 5.02 -0.92
N ARG A 46 9.35 4.15 -1.31
CA ARG A 46 9.28 3.37 -2.55
C ARG A 46 9.70 1.93 -2.25
N ARG A 47 8.93 0.98 -2.76
CA ARG A 47 9.21 -0.45 -2.69
C ARG A 47 9.02 -1.09 -4.06
N VAL A 48 9.80 -2.12 -4.31
CA VAL A 48 9.69 -2.98 -5.49
C VAL A 48 9.51 -4.40 -4.97
N GLU A 49 8.51 -5.08 -5.49
CA GLU A 49 8.15 -6.45 -5.15
C GLU A 49 8.06 -7.24 -6.47
N ASN A 50 8.39 -8.53 -6.45
CA ASN A 50 8.16 -9.42 -7.57
C ASN A 50 7.05 -10.39 -7.15
N LEU A 51 5.89 -10.29 -7.79
CA LEU A 51 4.73 -11.13 -7.50
C LEU A 51 4.66 -12.24 -8.54
N ASP A 52 4.31 -13.43 -8.08
CA ASP A 52 3.87 -14.54 -8.93
C ASP A 52 2.44 -14.93 -8.50
N ASP A 53 1.82 -15.84 -9.27
CA ASP A 53 0.42 -16.25 -9.07
C ASP A 53 0.18 -17.03 -7.75
N GLU A 54 1.22 -17.37 -6.99
CA GLU A 54 1.11 -18.18 -5.77
C GLU A 54 1.32 -17.36 -4.48
N HIS A 55 1.88 -16.15 -4.58
CA HIS A 55 2.29 -15.37 -3.43
C HIS A 55 1.61 -14.00 -3.35
N TYR A 56 0.95 -13.75 -2.22
CA TYR A 56 0.54 -12.41 -1.82
C TYR A 56 1.57 -11.79 -0.87
N PHE A 57 1.69 -10.45 -0.91
CA PHE A 57 2.53 -9.71 0.01
C PHE A 57 1.70 -8.83 0.93
N HIS A 58 1.89 -9.01 2.23
CA HIS A 58 1.49 -8.04 3.23
C HIS A 58 2.66 -7.10 3.54
N ARG A 59 2.39 -5.79 3.57
CA ARG A 59 3.39 -4.75 3.81
C ARG A 59 2.84 -3.65 4.71
N THR A 60 3.75 -3.08 5.50
CA THR A 60 3.51 -1.85 6.26
C THR A 60 4.58 -0.83 5.88
N SER A 61 4.16 0.36 5.48
CA SER A 61 5.04 1.53 5.30
C SER A 61 4.72 2.59 6.33
N ARG A 62 5.73 3.29 6.85
CA ARG A 62 5.60 4.22 7.97
C ARG A 62 6.23 5.56 7.64
N ALA A 63 5.63 6.62 8.15
CA ALA A 63 6.15 7.98 8.14
C ALA A 63 5.87 8.65 9.50
N ARG A 64 6.67 9.65 9.85
CA ARG A 64 6.59 10.37 11.13
C ARG A 64 6.72 11.88 10.91
N CYS A 65 6.19 12.69 11.83
CA CYS A 65 6.28 14.16 11.83
C CYS A 65 6.22 14.70 13.26
N GLY A 66 6.85 15.86 13.53
CA GLY A 66 6.81 16.60 14.81
C GLY A 66 7.34 15.89 16.04
N GLY A 67 7.67 14.61 15.92
CA GLY A 67 8.13 13.79 17.04
C GLY A 67 7.01 13.07 17.77
N GLU A 68 5.73 13.34 17.45
CA GLU A 68 4.55 12.72 18.07
C GLU A 68 3.66 11.96 17.08
N ILE A 69 3.57 12.42 15.82
CA ILE A 69 2.73 11.76 14.83
C ILE A 69 3.47 10.60 14.13
N ARG A 70 2.79 9.46 14.02
CA ARG A 70 3.16 8.35 13.12
C ARG A 70 2.00 7.94 12.22
N VAL A 71 2.25 7.86 10.91
CA VAL A 71 1.30 7.37 9.92
C VAL A 71 1.76 6.04 9.35
N GLU A 72 0.91 5.01 9.45
CA GLU A 72 1.17 3.69 8.87
C GLU A 72 0.23 3.39 7.71
N VAL A 73 0.77 2.89 6.61
CA VAL A 73 0.03 2.38 5.46
C VAL A 73 0.22 0.88 5.41
N LYS A 74 -0.83 0.13 5.73
CA LYS A 74 -0.87 -1.34 5.66
C LYS A 74 -1.58 -1.73 4.38
N TYR A 75 -0.96 -2.59 3.59
CA TYR A 75 -1.55 -3.04 2.33
C TYR A 75 -1.18 -4.48 2.00
N THR A 76 -2.05 -5.13 1.24
CA THR A 76 -1.83 -6.45 0.67
C THR A 76 -1.90 -6.37 -0.84
N LEU A 77 -0.86 -6.90 -1.51
CA LEU A 77 -0.83 -7.09 -2.95
C LEU A 77 -0.99 -8.57 -3.28
N ASP A 78 -1.73 -8.84 -4.35
CA ASP A 78 -1.98 -10.16 -4.91
C ASP A 78 -1.85 -10.08 -6.43
N GLN A 79 -1.67 -11.21 -7.11
CA GLN A 79 -1.60 -11.26 -8.56
C GLN A 79 -2.29 -12.49 -9.13
N GLU A 80 -3.01 -12.28 -10.23
CA GLU A 80 -3.67 -13.35 -10.98
C GLU A 80 -3.52 -13.06 -12.48
N ASN A 81 -2.95 -14.00 -13.22
CA ASN A 81 -2.80 -13.95 -14.69
C ASN A 81 -2.19 -12.62 -15.20
N GLY A 82 -1.14 -12.14 -14.53
CA GLY A 82 -0.41 -10.90 -14.83
C GLY A 82 -1.07 -9.61 -14.33
N THR A 83 -2.29 -9.68 -13.78
CA THR A 83 -2.99 -8.54 -13.19
C THR A 83 -2.71 -8.47 -11.70
N VAL A 84 -2.34 -7.29 -11.21
CA VAL A 84 -2.03 -7.07 -9.79
C VAL A 84 -3.24 -6.43 -9.10
N PHE A 85 -3.49 -6.84 -7.87
CA PHE A 85 -4.60 -6.36 -7.06
C PHE A 85 -4.08 -5.81 -5.74
N LEU A 86 -4.56 -4.62 -5.36
CA LEU A 86 -4.51 -4.18 -3.96
C LEU A 86 -5.80 -4.66 -3.31
N THR A 87 -5.73 -5.78 -2.59
CA THR A 87 -6.91 -6.51 -2.10
C THR A 87 -7.40 -6.04 -0.74
N ALA A 88 -6.47 -5.54 0.09
CA ALA A 88 -6.75 -4.94 1.38
C ALA A 88 -5.79 -3.79 1.62
N GLY A 89 -6.29 -2.70 2.20
CA GLY A 89 -5.43 -1.62 2.64
C GLY A 89 -6.10 -0.68 3.63
N ARG A 90 -5.30 -0.14 4.54
CA ARG A 90 -5.72 0.83 5.54
C ARG A 90 -4.56 1.78 5.86
N VAL A 91 -4.92 3.04 6.11
CA VAL A 91 -4.05 4.04 6.72
C VAL A 91 -4.44 4.14 8.19
N ASN A 92 -3.46 4.05 9.07
CA ASN A 92 -3.58 4.32 10.49
C ASN A 92 -2.80 5.60 10.81
N PHE A 93 -3.38 6.43 11.66
CA PHE A 93 -2.82 7.67 12.17
C PHE A 93 -2.70 7.51 13.69
N TYR A 94 -1.49 7.70 14.20
CA TYR A 94 -1.14 7.57 15.60
C TYR A 94 -0.57 8.90 16.10
N GLU A 95 -0.99 9.34 17.27
CA GLU A 95 -0.56 10.57 17.94
C GLU A 95 -0.28 10.31 19.43
N GLY A 96 0.29 11.30 20.12
CA GLY A 96 0.68 11.23 21.53
C GLY A 96 2.16 11.54 21.72
N ASP A 97 2.63 11.65 22.97
CA ASP A 97 3.90 12.30 23.35
C ASP A 97 5.20 11.90 22.58
N THR A 98 5.21 10.78 21.85
CA THR A 98 6.33 10.38 20.98
C THR A 98 5.86 9.62 19.73
N ASP A 99 6.69 9.63 18.68
CA ASP A 99 6.49 8.94 17.39
C ASP A 99 6.45 7.38 17.48
N SER A 100 6.69 6.88 18.69
CA SER A 100 6.65 5.47 19.07
C SER A 100 5.35 5.07 19.74
N THR A 101 4.45 6.04 20.01
CA THR A 101 3.10 5.86 20.54
C THR A 101 2.34 4.73 19.87
N ASN A 102 1.46 4.07 20.62
CA ASN A 102 0.51 3.10 20.07
C ASN A 102 -0.92 3.63 20.12
N ASP A 103 -1.10 4.91 20.50
CA ASP A 103 -2.40 5.55 20.48
C ASP A 103 -2.87 5.74 19.05
N LEU A 104 -4.09 5.32 18.76
CA LEU A 104 -4.60 5.21 17.40
C LEU A 104 -5.81 6.11 17.23
N ASP A 105 -5.57 7.28 16.65
CA ASP A 105 -6.54 8.38 16.68
C ASP A 105 -7.28 8.58 15.37
N GLY A 106 -6.80 7.90 14.32
CA GLY A 106 -7.43 7.93 13.00
C GLY A 106 -7.21 6.67 12.20
N THR A 107 -8.25 6.22 11.49
CA THR A 107 -8.11 5.15 10.49
C THR A 107 -8.92 5.42 9.24
N ALA A 108 -8.37 5.06 8.08
CA ALA A 108 -9.05 5.19 6.80
C ALA A 108 -8.79 3.98 5.90
N ARG A 109 -9.81 3.47 5.21
CA ARG A 109 -9.66 2.33 4.30
C ARG A 109 -9.10 2.80 2.95
N ILE A 110 -8.20 2.00 2.39
CA ILE A 110 -7.76 2.15 1.01
C ILE A 110 -8.72 1.33 0.15
N ARG A 111 -9.25 1.92 -0.92
CA ARG A 111 -10.10 1.19 -1.86
C ARG A 111 -9.31 0.05 -2.51
N LYS A 112 -10.00 -1.03 -2.87
CA LYS A 112 -9.39 -2.07 -3.69
C LYS A 112 -9.00 -1.50 -5.05
N LEU A 113 -7.87 -1.92 -5.58
CA LEU A 113 -7.38 -1.52 -6.90
C LEU A 113 -7.13 -2.75 -7.76
N THR A 114 -7.45 -2.63 -9.04
CA THR A 114 -7.05 -3.58 -10.08
C THR A 114 -6.06 -2.87 -10.98
N ILE A 115 -4.87 -3.42 -11.13
CA ILE A 115 -3.74 -2.82 -11.84
C ILE A 115 -3.34 -3.78 -12.97
N PRO A 116 -3.85 -3.57 -14.21
CA PRO A 116 -3.47 -4.38 -15.36
C PRO A 116 -1.96 -4.34 -15.63
N ALA A 117 -1.46 -5.36 -16.33
CA ALA A 117 -0.07 -5.42 -16.76
C ALA A 117 0.32 -4.16 -17.56
N GLY A 118 1.50 -3.61 -17.25
CA GLY A 118 2.04 -2.39 -17.88
C GLY A 118 1.35 -1.09 -17.47
N ARG A 119 0.52 -1.10 -16.41
CA ARG A 119 -0.22 0.09 -15.94
C ARG A 119 0.16 0.48 -14.53
N ALA A 120 -0.01 1.77 -14.26
CA ALA A 120 0.05 2.33 -12.91
C ALA A 120 -1.32 2.89 -12.52
N VAL A 121 -1.69 2.73 -11.26
CA VAL A 121 -2.93 3.25 -10.68
C VAL A 121 -2.62 3.99 -9.40
N ASP A 122 -3.23 5.16 -9.25
CA ASP A 122 -3.10 6.01 -8.07
C ASP A 122 -4.36 5.97 -7.19
N THR A 123 -4.17 6.12 -5.89
CA THR A 123 -5.25 6.41 -4.93
C THR A 123 -4.75 7.36 -3.84
N THR A 124 -5.65 8.21 -3.35
CA THR A 124 -5.38 9.10 -2.23
C THR A 124 -6.34 8.77 -1.09
N VAL A 125 -5.82 8.79 0.13
CA VAL A 125 -6.57 8.60 1.36
C VAL A 125 -6.22 9.73 2.31
N ASN A 126 -7.24 10.31 2.95
CA ASN A 126 -7.07 11.29 4.02
C ASN A 126 -7.45 10.62 5.35
N VAL A 127 -6.70 10.94 6.39
CA VAL A 127 -6.94 10.49 7.78
C VAL A 127 -6.59 11.65 8.71
N SER A 128 -7.25 11.74 9.87
CA SER A 128 -7.00 12.78 10.87
C SER A 128 -7.26 12.24 12.28
N ASN A 129 -6.75 12.93 13.30
CA ASN A 129 -7.12 12.70 14.69
C ASN A 129 -8.58 13.13 14.91
N THR A 130 -9.49 12.19 14.69
CA THR A 130 -10.91 12.38 14.99
C THR A 130 -11.28 11.85 16.37
N ALA A 131 -10.44 11.01 16.97
CA ALA A 131 -10.69 10.43 18.28
C ALA A 131 -10.65 11.48 19.39
N GLU A 132 -9.77 12.47 19.26
CA GLU A 132 -9.52 13.51 20.28
C GLU A 132 -10.03 14.90 19.86
N ASN A 133 -10.74 14.97 18.73
CA ASN A 133 -11.33 16.20 18.19
C ASN A 133 -10.29 17.25 17.76
N GLU A 134 -9.13 16.81 17.28
CA GLU A 134 -8.07 17.63 16.71
C GLU A 134 -7.90 17.37 15.20
N PRO A 135 -8.88 17.76 14.36
CA PRO A 135 -8.86 17.44 12.92
C PRO A 135 -7.77 18.20 12.13
N ARG A 136 -6.96 19.02 12.81
CA ARG A 136 -5.81 19.72 12.24
C ARG A 136 -4.61 18.78 12.17
N ASP A 137 -4.53 17.81 13.07
CA ASP A 137 -3.64 16.66 13.02
C ASP A 137 -4.16 15.68 11.98
N ARG A 138 -3.44 15.63 10.87
CA ARG A 138 -3.94 14.94 9.68
C ARG A 138 -2.84 14.53 8.74
N ALA A 139 -3.15 13.50 7.97
CA ALA A 139 -2.32 13.03 6.89
C ALA A 139 -3.12 12.85 5.61
N ARG A 140 -2.56 13.34 4.51
CA ARG A 140 -2.93 12.98 3.15
C ARG A 140 -1.90 12.00 2.60
N VAL A 141 -2.34 10.80 2.28
CA VAL A 141 -1.50 9.71 1.77
C VAL A 141 -1.85 9.44 0.32
N SER A 142 -0.87 9.56 -0.57
CA SER A 142 -1.00 9.23 -2.00
C SER A 142 -0.22 7.97 -2.31
N ILE A 143 -0.87 6.97 -2.88
CA ILE A 143 -0.33 5.64 -3.15
C ILE A 143 -0.38 5.42 -4.66
N THR A 144 0.77 5.18 -5.28
CA THR A 144 0.90 4.72 -6.66
C THR A 144 1.31 3.25 -6.65
N VAL A 145 0.57 2.40 -7.35
CA VAL A 145 0.96 1.01 -7.63
C VAL A 145 1.19 0.87 -9.12
N ASP A 146 2.40 0.47 -9.51
CA ASP A 146 2.85 0.36 -10.89
C ASP A 146 3.23 -1.09 -11.20
N ASN A 147 2.50 -1.73 -12.12
CA ASN A 147 2.65 -3.13 -12.52
C ASN A 147 3.46 -3.21 -13.82
N ARG A 148 4.73 -3.62 -13.74
CA ARG A 148 5.70 -3.63 -14.86
C ARG A 148 6.00 -5.04 -15.35
#